data_AF-A0A917YRJ2-F1
#
_entry.id   AF-A0A917YRJ2-F1
#
_cell.length_a   1.000
_cell.length_b   1.000
_cell.length_c   1.000
_cell.angle_alpha   90.00
_cell.angle_beta   90.00
_cell.angle_gamma   90.00
#
_symmetry.space_group_name_H-M   'P 1'
#
loop_
_entity.id
_entity.type
_entity.pdbx_description
1 polymer ?
#
loop_
_entity_poly.entity_id
_entity_poly.type
_entity_poly.pdbx_seq_one_letter_code
_entity_poly.pdbx_strand_id
1 'polypeptide(L)'
;MRFDPWNPDFVAYPYDVYADLRRAAPVSFFEPTGQWLISRHADVNALLRDRRLGRSYLHVATHEEFGRQAEPEFQEPFWRVVRAGMLDVEPPVHTRLRRLVSKAFTPRMVESLRPRVRAIAGGLIDTFVEKGGGDLIAEVAEPLPVTVIAEMLGIPEADRHLLRPWSADICGMYELNPSPEAQHTAVRAADEFAGYLKDLARERAARPGDDLISALAAIDELTEDELIGTCVLLLNAGHEATVNVTGNGWWSLFRNPAELVRLREDRGLLPTAIEELMRWDTPLQMFERWVLEDIEVGGVEIPRGVEVALLFGSANRDPEVFDDPDRLDVGRADNPHISFGAGIHFCLGAPLARIELLESFGALLDRAPKLELVREPVWKPGYVIRGLESLDLAV
;
A
#
# COMPACT_ATOMS: atom_id res chain seq x y z
N MET A 1 15.87 20.69 -12.59
CA MET A 1 15.27 20.31 -11.29
C MET A 1 14.71 18.92 -11.50
N ARG A 2 15.17 17.93 -10.74
CA ARG A 2 15.13 16.52 -11.18
C ARG A 2 14.33 15.69 -10.17
N PHE A 3 13.34 14.95 -10.67
CA PHE A 3 12.74 13.83 -9.96
C PHE A 3 13.88 12.88 -9.55
N ASP A 4 14.09 12.70 -8.25
CA ASP A 4 15.23 11.95 -7.70
C ASP A 4 14.79 11.08 -6.52
N PRO A 5 14.15 9.93 -6.79
CA PRO A 5 13.56 9.07 -5.78
C PRO A 5 14.58 8.36 -4.87
N TRP A 6 15.88 8.55 -5.10
CA TRP A 6 16.95 8.02 -4.25
C TRP A 6 17.56 9.07 -3.32
N ASN A 7 17.19 10.35 -3.48
CA ASN A 7 17.63 11.41 -2.58
C ASN A 7 16.72 11.46 -1.33
N PRO A 8 17.28 11.30 -0.11
CA PRO A 8 16.50 11.37 1.13
C PRO A 8 15.69 12.65 1.30
N ASP A 9 16.18 13.80 0.83
CA ASP A 9 15.44 15.07 0.92
C ASP A 9 14.21 15.07 0.00
N PHE A 10 14.34 14.45 -1.19
CA PHE A 10 13.21 14.27 -2.11
C PHE A 10 12.20 13.26 -1.54
N VAL A 11 12.68 12.15 -0.97
CA VAL A 11 11.81 11.17 -0.30
C VAL A 11 11.10 11.83 0.88
N ALA A 12 11.76 12.67 1.67
CA ALA A 12 11.13 13.37 2.77
C ALA A 12 10.08 14.40 2.31
N TYR A 13 10.28 15.03 1.14
CA TYR A 13 9.35 16.04 0.60
C TYR A 13 9.36 16.11 -0.95
N PRO A 14 8.55 15.29 -1.65
CA PRO A 14 8.56 15.22 -3.11
C PRO A 14 7.66 16.27 -3.80
N TYR A 15 6.85 17.02 -3.03
CA TYR A 15 5.69 17.74 -3.55
C TYR A 15 6.00 18.96 -4.43
N ASP A 16 7.10 19.67 -4.17
CA ASP A 16 7.54 20.78 -5.03
C ASP A 16 7.89 20.27 -6.42
N VAL A 17 8.60 19.14 -6.49
CA VAL A 17 8.96 18.51 -7.76
C VAL A 17 7.71 17.98 -8.46
N TYR A 18 6.75 17.42 -7.73
CA TYR A 18 5.48 17.03 -8.33
C TYR A 18 4.69 18.20 -8.90
N ALA A 19 4.65 19.34 -8.21
CA ALA A 19 4.00 20.55 -8.71
C ALA A 19 4.66 21.05 -10.01
N ASP A 20 5.99 21.01 -10.06
CA ASP A 20 6.76 21.32 -11.27
C ASP A 20 6.46 20.35 -12.43
N LEU A 21 6.40 19.04 -12.16
CA LEU A 21 6.02 18.04 -13.16
C LEU A 21 4.62 18.31 -13.71
N ARG A 22 3.60 18.46 -12.86
CA ARG A 22 2.21 18.72 -13.31
C ARG A 22 2.12 19.96 -14.21
N ARG A 23 2.86 21.02 -13.87
CA ARG A 23 2.85 22.31 -14.56
C ARG A 23 3.64 22.28 -15.87
N ALA A 24 4.85 21.75 -15.87
CA ALA A 24 5.81 21.93 -16.96
C ALA A 24 6.03 20.68 -17.81
N ALA A 25 5.89 19.49 -17.25
CA ALA A 25 6.17 18.22 -17.92
C ALA A 25 5.27 17.09 -17.36
N PRO A 26 3.94 17.16 -17.58
CA PRO A 26 3.01 16.26 -16.90
C PRO A 26 3.15 14.79 -17.34
N VAL A 27 3.66 14.60 -18.55
CA VAL A 27 4.08 13.33 -19.15
C VAL A 27 5.54 13.48 -19.54
N SER A 28 6.44 12.78 -18.87
CA SER A 28 7.89 12.94 -19.08
C SER A 28 8.62 11.62 -18.97
N PHE A 29 9.55 11.34 -19.89
CA PHE A 29 10.42 10.17 -19.78
C PHE A 29 11.46 10.38 -18.68
N PHE A 30 11.66 9.36 -17.85
CA PHE A 30 12.65 9.33 -16.78
C PHE A 30 13.70 8.27 -17.08
N GLU A 31 14.83 8.71 -17.63
CA GLU A 31 15.91 7.83 -18.09
C GLU A 31 16.45 6.87 -17.02
N PRO A 32 16.59 7.26 -15.73
CA PRO A 32 17.16 6.37 -14.71
C PRO A 32 16.40 5.05 -14.48
N THR A 33 15.09 5.01 -14.76
CA THR A 33 14.28 3.77 -14.68
C THR A 33 13.73 3.35 -16.04
N GLY A 34 13.87 4.18 -17.08
CA GLY A 34 13.32 3.91 -18.41
C GLY A 34 11.79 3.97 -18.45
N GLN A 35 11.18 4.75 -17.55
CA GLN A 35 9.73 4.85 -17.38
C GLN A 35 9.21 6.22 -17.80
N TRP A 36 7.95 6.27 -18.22
CA TRP A 36 7.23 7.52 -18.41
C TRP A 36 6.53 7.93 -17.12
N LEU A 37 6.89 9.07 -16.54
CA LEU A 37 6.22 9.63 -15.37
C LEU A 37 4.92 10.30 -15.79
N ILE A 38 3.82 9.95 -15.11
CA ILE A 38 2.50 10.55 -15.29
C ILE A 38 2.09 11.20 -13.98
N SER A 39 1.91 12.53 -13.99
CA SER A 39 1.82 13.32 -12.75
C SER A 39 0.47 13.97 -12.48
N ARG A 40 -0.39 14.13 -13.50
CA ARG A 40 -1.73 14.73 -13.35
C ARG A 40 -2.78 13.71 -12.95
N HIS A 41 -3.73 14.13 -12.14
CA HIS A 41 -4.79 13.27 -11.62
C HIS A 41 -5.63 12.66 -12.73
N ALA A 42 -6.10 13.48 -13.67
CA ALA A 42 -6.95 13.01 -14.78
C ALA A 42 -6.28 11.90 -15.59
N ASP A 43 -5.00 12.07 -15.93
CA ASP A 43 -4.22 11.10 -16.70
C ASP A 43 -3.98 9.82 -15.90
N VAL A 44 -3.50 9.92 -14.66
CA VAL A 44 -3.28 8.75 -13.79
C VAL A 44 -4.59 7.97 -13.60
N ASN A 45 -5.68 8.67 -13.29
CA ASN A 45 -6.99 8.07 -13.05
C ASN A 45 -7.53 7.38 -14.32
N ALA A 46 -7.34 7.97 -15.50
CA ALA A 46 -7.71 7.34 -16.77
C ALA A 46 -6.88 6.08 -17.04
N LEU A 47 -5.55 6.16 -16.90
CA LEU A 47 -4.63 5.06 -17.16
C LEU A 47 -4.83 3.86 -16.22
N LEU A 48 -5.23 4.10 -14.96
CA LEU A 48 -5.59 3.02 -14.03
C LEU A 48 -6.82 2.19 -14.50
N ARG A 49 -7.64 2.73 -15.41
CA ARG A 49 -8.83 2.07 -15.96
C ARG A 49 -8.65 1.59 -17.40
N ASP A 50 -7.56 1.98 -18.05
CA ASP A 50 -7.29 1.65 -19.44
C ASP A 50 -6.77 0.21 -19.56
N ARG A 51 -7.45 -0.61 -20.37
CA ARG A 51 -7.13 -2.03 -20.58
C ARG A 51 -5.95 -2.26 -21.51
N ARG A 52 -5.46 -1.19 -22.16
CA ARG A 52 -4.19 -1.21 -22.89
C ARG A 52 -2.99 -1.17 -21.94
N LEU A 53 -3.22 -0.99 -20.64
CA LEU A 53 -2.20 -1.07 -19.62
C LEU A 53 -2.45 -2.29 -18.74
N GLY A 54 -1.36 -2.89 -18.25
CA GLY A 54 -1.42 -4.04 -17.35
C GLY A 54 -0.33 -4.04 -16.30
N ARG A 55 -0.50 -4.87 -15.27
CA ARG A 55 0.50 -5.18 -14.25
C ARG A 55 1.55 -6.16 -14.74
N SER A 56 1.20 -6.97 -15.73
CA SER A 56 2.09 -7.89 -16.43
C SER A 56 1.75 -7.91 -17.91
N TYR A 57 2.72 -8.26 -18.75
CA TYR A 57 2.56 -8.43 -20.20
C TYR A 57 2.65 -9.88 -20.66
N LEU A 58 3.05 -10.80 -19.78
CA LEU A 58 3.36 -12.20 -20.14
C LEU A 58 2.15 -13.00 -20.66
N HIS A 59 0.94 -12.49 -20.44
CA HIS A 59 -0.31 -13.05 -20.95
C HIS A 59 -0.59 -12.67 -22.42
N VAL A 60 0.11 -11.68 -22.98
CA VAL A 60 -0.06 -11.17 -24.35
C VAL A 60 1.23 -11.10 -25.16
N ALA A 61 2.40 -11.24 -24.52
CA ALA A 61 3.69 -11.21 -25.19
C ALA A 61 4.80 -11.88 -24.35
N THR A 62 5.82 -12.36 -25.02
CA THR A 62 7.08 -12.81 -24.43
C THR A 62 7.97 -11.61 -24.04
N HIS A 63 8.99 -11.85 -23.22
CA HIS A 63 10.03 -10.85 -22.93
C HIS A 63 10.68 -10.30 -24.20
N GLU A 64 11.04 -11.18 -25.15
CA GLU A 64 11.68 -10.79 -26.41
C GLU A 64 10.80 -9.86 -27.26
N GLU A 65 9.49 -10.17 -27.38
CA GLU A 65 8.54 -9.32 -28.11
C GLU A 65 8.37 -7.92 -27.48
N PHE A 66 8.66 -7.78 -26.18
CA PHE A 66 8.67 -6.50 -25.46
C PHE A 66 10.07 -5.87 -25.36
N GLY A 67 11.09 -6.47 -26.00
CA GLY A 67 12.47 -6.00 -25.93
C GLY A 67 13.08 -6.13 -24.53
N ARG A 68 12.54 -7.03 -23.70
CA ARG A 68 12.97 -7.30 -22.33
C ARG A 68 13.75 -8.59 -22.24
N GLN A 69 14.59 -8.68 -21.22
CA GLN A 69 15.21 -9.94 -20.82
C GLN A 69 14.29 -10.65 -19.83
N ALA A 70 14.28 -11.98 -19.90
CA ALA A 70 13.67 -12.77 -18.85
C ALA A 70 14.36 -12.49 -17.51
N GLU A 71 13.61 -12.60 -16.42
CA GLU A 71 14.19 -12.42 -15.10
C GLU A 71 15.26 -13.49 -14.82
N PRO A 72 16.29 -13.17 -14.01
CA PRO A 72 17.28 -14.16 -13.60
C PRO A 72 16.63 -15.38 -12.96
N GLU A 73 17.13 -16.59 -13.27
CA GLU A 73 16.56 -17.85 -12.79
C GLU A 73 16.44 -17.92 -11.26
N PHE A 74 17.38 -17.30 -10.53
CA PHE A 74 17.33 -17.26 -9.07
C PHE A 74 16.09 -16.52 -8.51
N GLN A 75 15.42 -15.68 -9.32
CA GLN A 75 14.20 -14.97 -8.92
C GLN A 75 12.93 -15.80 -9.13
N GLU A 76 13.02 -17.02 -9.69
CA GLU A 76 11.85 -17.85 -9.99
C GLU A 76 10.97 -18.11 -8.76
N PRO A 77 11.49 -18.41 -7.55
CA PRO A 77 10.64 -18.62 -6.37
C PRO A 77 9.79 -17.39 -6.02
N PHE A 78 10.37 -16.20 -6.15
CA PHE A 78 9.65 -14.94 -5.94
C PHE A 78 8.53 -14.77 -6.98
N TRP A 79 8.87 -14.89 -8.26
CA TRP A 79 7.91 -14.66 -9.35
C TRP A 79 6.80 -15.71 -9.39
N ARG A 80 7.07 -16.95 -8.99
CA ARG A 80 6.04 -18.00 -8.86
C ARG A 80 4.94 -17.59 -7.89
N VAL A 81 5.31 -17.03 -6.73
CA VAL A 81 4.37 -16.60 -5.70
C VAL A 81 3.65 -15.33 -6.14
N VAL A 82 4.40 -14.32 -6.59
CA VAL A 82 3.86 -13.01 -6.94
C VAL A 82 2.93 -13.08 -8.14
N ARG A 83 3.30 -13.82 -9.20
CA ARG A 83 2.47 -14.00 -10.42
C ARG A 83 1.29 -14.95 -10.21
N ALA A 84 1.18 -15.60 -9.05
CA ALA A 84 -0.02 -16.33 -8.66
C ALA A 84 -1.00 -15.45 -7.87
N GLY A 85 -0.55 -14.29 -7.36
CA GLY A 85 -1.39 -13.29 -6.72
C GLY A 85 -2.14 -12.42 -7.72
N MET A 86 -3.34 -11.95 -7.33
CA MET A 86 -4.19 -11.12 -8.20
C MET A 86 -3.60 -9.73 -8.56
N LEU A 87 -2.48 -9.32 -7.95
CA LEU A 87 -1.87 -8.02 -8.24
C LEU A 87 -1.11 -8.01 -9.57
N ASP A 88 -0.49 -9.13 -9.95
CA ASP A 88 0.44 -9.19 -11.09
C ASP A 88 -0.06 -10.07 -12.24
N VAL A 89 -1.38 -10.23 -12.31
CA VAL A 89 -2.08 -10.92 -13.39
C VAL A 89 -3.20 -10.06 -13.97
N GLU A 90 -3.57 -10.35 -15.21
CA GLU A 90 -4.60 -9.65 -15.97
C GLU A 90 -5.83 -10.53 -16.24
N PRO A 91 -6.97 -9.98 -16.69
CA PRO A 91 -8.11 -10.75 -17.14
C PRO A 91 -7.73 -11.76 -18.25
N PRO A 92 -8.34 -12.97 -18.27
CA PRO A 92 -9.44 -13.41 -17.41
C PRO A 92 -9.01 -13.95 -16.03
N VAL A 93 -7.72 -14.18 -15.79
CA VAL A 93 -7.20 -14.76 -14.54
C VAL A 93 -7.46 -13.84 -13.37
N HIS A 94 -7.11 -12.56 -13.50
CA HIS A 94 -7.42 -11.54 -12.49
C HIS A 94 -8.90 -11.54 -12.10
N THR A 95 -9.79 -11.51 -13.09
CA THR A 95 -11.25 -11.50 -12.87
C THR A 95 -11.71 -12.73 -12.09
N ARG A 96 -11.18 -13.92 -12.39
CA ARG A 96 -11.48 -15.15 -11.65
C ARG A 96 -10.98 -15.05 -10.21
N LEU A 97 -9.70 -14.74 -10.00
CA LEU A 97 -9.08 -14.66 -8.67
C LEU A 97 -9.79 -13.62 -7.81
N ARG A 98 -9.93 -12.38 -8.31
CA ARG A 98 -10.59 -11.29 -7.60
C ARG A 98 -12.01 -11.67 -7.16
N ARG A 99 -12.78 -12.35 -8.03
CA ARG A 99 -14.12 -12.84 -7.70
C ARG A 99 -14.09 -13.88 -6.57
N LEU A 100 -13.16 -14.83 -6.60
CA LEU A 100 -13.04 -15.87 -5.58
C LEU A 100 -12.63 -15.28 -4.22
N VAL A 101 -11.61 -14.42 -4.20
CA VAL A 101 -11.15 -13.74 -2.98
C VAL A 101 -12.23 -12.81 -2.41
N SER A 102 -12.96 -12.07 -3.26
CA SER A 102 -14.03 -11.17 -2.80
C SER A 102 -15.20 -11.89 -2.15
N LYS A 103 -15.41 -13.20 -2.42
CA LYS A 103 -16.40 -14.01 -1.70
C LYS A 103 -15.99 -14.29 -0.25
N ALA A 104 -14.69 -14.38 0.01
CA ALA A 104 -14.16 -14.55 1.36
C ALA A 104 -13.98 -13.19 2.08
N PHE A 105 -13.67 -12.12 1.34
CA PHE A 105 -13.45 -10.77 1.84
C PHE A 105 -14.64 -9.83 1.59
N THR A 106 -15.83 -10.22 2.07
CA THR A 106 -17.06 -9.43 1.86
C THR A 106 -17.12 -8.19 2.76
N PRO A 107 -17.87 -7.13 2.39
CA PRO A 107 -18.07 -5.97 3.27
C PRO A 107 -18.60 -6.34 4.65
N ARG A 108 -19.47 -7.36 4.74
CA ARG A 108 -20.01 -7.85 6.02
C ARG A 108 -18.92 -8.51 6.88
N MET A 109 -18.04 -9.30 6.27
CA MET A 109 -16.91 -9.91 6.97
C MET A 109 -15.98 -8.82 7.51
N VAL A 110 -15.62 -7.84 6.67
CA VAL A 110 -14.76 -6.73 7.07
C VAL A 110 -15.36 -5.92 8.23
N GLU A 111 -16.65 -5.56 8.15
CA GLU A 111 -17.31 -4.87 9.26
C GLU A 111 -17.40 -5.72 10.55
N SER A 112 -17.46 -7.05 10.43
CA SER A 112 -17.44 -7.93 11.61
C SER A 112 -16.09 -7.92 12.35
N LEU A 113 -15.01 -7.50 11.69
CA LEU A 113 -13.69 -7.34 12.31
C LEU A 113 -13.59 -6.07 13.16
N ARG A 114 -14.44 -5.05 12.94
CA ARG A 114 -14.36 -3.75 13.61
C ARG A 114 -14.26 -3.84 15.14
N PRO A 115 -15.06 -4.65 15.86
CA PRO A 115 -14.92 -4.78 17.31
C PRO A 115 -13.55 -5.34 17.72
N ARG A 116 -12.99 -6.26 16.94
CA ARG A 116 -11.67 -6.82 17.19
C ARG A 116 -10.56 -5.81 16.91
N VAL A 117 -10.63 -5.09 15.78
CA VAL A 117 -9.70 -3.99 15.46
C VAL A 117 -9.70 -2.93 16.55
N ARG A 118 -10.89 -2.51 17.01
CA ARG A 118 -11.03 -1.58 18.16
C ARG A 118 -10.35 -2.08 19.42
N ALA A 119 -10.51 -3.36 19.75
CA ALA A 119 -9.90 -3.95 20.93
C ALA A 119 -8.36 -3.98 20.82
N ILE A 120 -7.81 -4.35 19.67
CA ILE A 120 -6.37 -4.36 19.41
C ILE A 120 -5.82 -2.93 19.48
N ALA A 121 -6.40 -1.99 18.75
CA ALA A 121 -6.00 -0.58 18.75
C ALA A 121 -6.05 -0.01 20.18
N GLY A 122 -7.15 -0.26 20.90
CA GLY A 122 -7.31 0.15 22.29
C GLY A 122 -6.19 -0.36 23.21
N GLY A 123 -5.89 -1.66 23.17
CA GLY A 123 -4.84 -2.25 24.01
C GLY A 123 -3.42 -1.75 23.68
N LEU A 124 -3.11 -1.56 22.40
CA LEU A 124 -1.83 -0.98 21.97
C LEU A 124 -1.68 0.46 22.49
N ILE A 125 -2.74 1.26 22.38
CA ILE A 125 -2.73 2.66 22.79
C ILE A 125 -2.75 2.82 24.31
N ASP A 126 -3.48 1.95 25.04
CA ASP A 126 -3.45 1.90 26.50
C ASP A 126 -2.01 1.65 26.99
N THR A 127 -1.32 0.67 26.41
CA THR A 127 0.09 0.37 26.73
C THR A 127 1.02 1.54 26.38
N PHE A 128 0.82 2.18 25.24
CA PHE A 128 1.60 3.34 24.78
C PHE A 128 1.45 4.54 25.74
N VAL A 129 0.22 4.81 26.20
CA VAL A 129 -0.09 5.89 27.15
C VAL A 129 0.46 5.59 28.54
N GLU A 130 0.38 4.35 29.01
CA GLU A 130 0.93 3.94 30.32
C GLU A 130 2.45 4.18 30.42
N LYS A 131 3.18 4.09 29.31
CA LYS A 131 4.61 4.40 29.21
C LYS A 131 4.92 5.90 29.15
N GLY A 132 3.91 6.74 28.94
CA GLY A 132 4.06 8.19 28.71
C GLY A 132 4.41 8.57 27.27
N GLY A 133 4.18 7.66 26.31
CA GLY A 133 4.57 7.82 24.91
C GLY A 133 5.66 6.83 24.48
N GLY A 134 6.27 7.09 23.33
CA GLY A 134 7.22 6.19 22.66
C GLY A 134 7.22 6.36 21.15
N ASP A 135 7.74 5.36 20.44
CA ASP A 135 7.70 5.33 18.97
C ASP A 135 6.34 4.83 18.49
N LEU A 136 5.54 5.73 17.92
CA LEU A 136 4.21 5.39 17.42
C LEU A 136 4.26 4.31 16.33
N ILE A 137 5.33 4.29 15.51
CA ILE A 137 5.44 3.33 14.41
C ILE A 137 5.57 1.92 14.97
N ALA A 138 6.60 1.69 15.79
CA ALA A 138 6.90 0.38 16.35
C ALA A 138 5.86 -0.12 17.36
N GLU A 139 5.23 0.79 18.12
CA GLU A 139 4.36 0.40 19.24
C GLU A 139 2.87 0.36 18.90
N VAL A 140 2.42 1.05 17.84
CA VAL A 140 0.99 1.14 17.49
C VAL A 140 0.74 0.93 16.00
N ALA A 141 1.37 1.71 15.13
CA ALA A 141 1.03 1.75 13.71
C ALA A 141 1.34 0.42 13.00
N GLU A 142 2.44 -0.25 13.37
CA GLU A 142 2.82 -1.53 12.81
C GLU A 142 2.11 -2.73 13.47
N PRO A 143 2.06 -2.86 14.82
CA PRO A 143 1.46 -4.04 15.45
C PRO A 143 -0.03 -4.20 15.13
N LEU A 144 -0.76 -3.10 14.94
CA LEU A 144 -2.21 -3.14 14.68
C LEU A 144 -2.55 -3.91 13.38
N PRO A 145 -2.17 -3.43 12.18
CA PRO A 145 -2.54 -4.11 10.94
C PRO A 145 -1.89 -5.49 10.82
N VAL A 146 -0.67 -5.69 11.33
CA VAL A 146 -0.01 -7.00 11.36
C VAL A 146 -0.81 -8.01 12.17
N THR A 147 -1.32 -7.61 13.35
CA THR A 147 -2.15 -8.49 14.19
C THR A 147 -3.47 -8.81 13.50
N VAL A 148 -4.13 -7.82 12.90
CA VAL A 148 -5.41 -8.00 12.21
C VAL A 148 -5.27 -8.95 11.02
N ILE A 149 -4.28 -8.73 10.15
CA ILE A 149 -4.08 -9.59 8.97
C ILE A 149 -3.67 -11.02 9.36
N ALA A 150 -2.84 -11.16 10.40
CA ALA A 150 -2.43 -12.46 10.91
C ALA A 150 -3.62 -13.26 11.47
N GLU A 151 -4.50 -12.61 12.24
CA GLU A 151 -5.74 -13.25 12.74
C GLU A 151 -6.66 -13.65 11.60
N MET A 152 -6.84 -12.77 10.62
CA MET A 152 -7.69 -13.04 9.48
C MET A 152 -7.18 -14.21 8.62
N LEU A 153 -5.87 -14.31 8.42
CA LEU A 153 -5.26 -15.43 7.71
C LEU A 153 -5.22 -16.72 8.54
N GLY A 154 -5.49 -16.66 9.85
CA GLY A 154 -5.43 -17.83 10.73
C GLY A 154 -4.02 -18.20 11.17
N ILE A 155 -3.08 -17.24 11.14
CA ILE A 155 -1.69 -17.41 11.57
C ILE A 155 -1.66 -17.52 13.11
N PRO A 156 -1.12 -18.62 13.67
CA PRO A 156 -0.92 -18.78 15.11
C PRO A 156 -0.14 -17.60 15.72
N GLU A 157 -0.54 -17.19 16.92
CA GLU A 157 0.09 -16.06 17.63
C GLU A 157 1.61 -16.21 17.77
N ALA A 158 2.08 -17.44 18.06
CA ALA A 158 3.48 -17.76 18.20
C ALA A 158 4.31 -17.47 16.94
N ASP A 159 3.70 -17.48 15.75
CA ASP A 159 4.40 -17.36 14.46
C ASP A 159 4.31 -15.94 13.87
N ARG A 160 3.47 -15.05 14.44
CA ARG A 160 3.22 -13.71 13.86
C ARG A 160 4.47 -12.84 13.75
N HIS A 161 5.47 -13.10 14.59
CA HIS A 161 6.76 -12.41 14.56
C HIS A 161 7.56 -12.63 13.25
N LEU A 162 7.25 -13.68 12.49
CA LEU A 162 7.90 -13.99 11.21
C LEU A 162 7.36 -13.11 10.06
N LEU A 163 6.12 -12.64 10.18
CA LEU A 163 5.39 -12.01 9.06
C LEU A 163 6.00 -10.68 8.63
N ARG A 164 6.42 -9.85 9.59
CA ARG A 164 6.93 -8.50 9.29
C ARG A 164 8.28 -8.54 8.55
N PRO A 165 9.30 -9.30 9.00
CA PRO A 165 10.53 -9.47 8.22
C PRO A 165 10.27 -9.98 6.80
N TRP A 166 9.44 -11.02 6.63
CA TRP A 166 9.13 -11.54 5.29
C TRP A 166 8.45 -10.49 4.41
N SER A 167 7.45 -9.77 4.93
CA SER A 167 6.77 -8.72 4.17
C SER A 167 7.72 -7.60 3.76
N ALA A 168 8.52 -7.08 4.68
CA ALA A 168 9.46 -5.99 4.40
C ALA A 168 10.47 -6.39 3.31
N ASP A 169 11.01 -7.60 3.41
CA ASP A 169 11.97 -8.14 2.44
C ASP A 169 11.32 -8.34 1.06
N ILE A 170 10.09 -8.88 0.99
CA ILE A 170 9.35 -9.05 -0.27
C ILE A 170 9.00 -7.68 -0.88
N CYS A 171 8.53 -6.73 -0.06
CA CYS A 171 8.19 -5.38 -0.50
C CYS A 171 9.39 -4.62 -1.05
N GLY A 172 10.59 -4.89 -0.54
CA GLY A 172 11.84 -4.30 -1.04
C GLY A 172 12.12 -4.61 -2.52
N MET A 173 11.52 -5.65 -3.11
CA MET A 173 11.62 -5.93 -4.55
C MET A 173 10.87 -4.89 -5.41
N TYR A 174 9.88 -4.20 -4.86
CA TYR A 174 9.07 -3.20 -5.58
C TYR A 174 9.61 -1.78 -5.49
N GLU A 175 10.72 -1.55 -4.77
CA GLU A 175 11.41 -0.27 -4.80
C GLU A 175 12.14 -0.06 -6.13
N LEU A 176 12.43 1.19 -6.47
CA LEU A 176 13.08 1.52 -7.74
C LEU A 176 14.53 1.02 -7.78
N ASN A 177 14.82 0.13 -8.74
CA ASN A 177 16.13 -0.48 -8.97
C ASN A 177 16.67 -1.18 -7.70
N PRO A 178 16.03 -2.27 -7.23
CA PRO A 178 16.45 -2.95 -6.00
C PRO A 178 17.86 -3.53 -6.16
N SER A 179 18.68 -3.41 -5.11
CA SER A 179 20.06 -3.94 -5.13
C SER A 179 20.06 -5.47 -5.29
N PRO A 180 21.14 -6.09 -5.81
CA PRO A 180 21.23 -7.55 -5.89
C PRO A 180 21.02 -8.24 -4.53
N GLU A 181 21.50 -7.63 -3.44
CA GLU A 181 21.28 -8.13 -2.09
C GLU A 181 19.80 -8.08 -1.67
N ALA A 182 19.11 -6.98 -1.96
CA ALA A 182 17.67 -6.86 -1.72
C ALA A 182 16.89 -7.90 -2.53
N GLN A 183 17.27 -8.13 -3.79
CA GLN A 183 16.64 -9.16 -4.63
C GLN A 183 16.81 -10.56 -4.04
N HIS A 184 18.01 -10.94 -3.59
CA HIS A 184 18.25 -12.25 -2.97
C HIS A 184 17.49 -12.42 -1.64
N THR A 185 17.44 -11.35 -0.84
CA THR A 185 16.70 -11.34 0.42
C THR A 185 15.19 -11.48 0.18
N ALA A 186 14.63 -10.75 -0.79
CA ALA A 186 13.24 -10.87 -1.20
C ALA A 186 12.87 -12.27 -1.71
N VAL A 187 13.75 -12.90 -2.51
CA VAL A 187 13.56 -14.27 -2.98
C VAL A 187 13.51 -15.26 -1.83
N ARG A 188 14.44 -15.16 -0.88
CA ARG A 188 14.46 -16.04 0.31
C ARG A 188 13.19 -15.86 1.13
N ALA A 189 12.80 -14.62 1.41
CA ALA A 189 11.60 -14.31 2.17
C ALA A 189 10.32 -14.83 1.49
N ALA A 190 10.20 -14.69 0.16
CA ALA A 190 9.08 -15.21 -0.60
C ALA A 190 9.01 -16.75 -0.54
N ASP A 191 10.14 -17.44 -0.65
CA ASP A 191 10.20 -18.90 -0.59
C ASP A 191 9.86 -19.43 0.81
N GLU A 192 10.46 -18.87 1.86
CA GLU A 192 10.18 -19.23 3.26
C GLU A 192 8.71 -18.99 3.62
N PHE A 193 8.18 -17.82 3.27
CA PHE A 193 6.80 -17.48 3.58
C PHE A 193 5.81 -18.34 2.79
N ALA A 194 6.08 -18.62 1.52
CA ALA A 194 5.27 -19.53 0.73
C ALA A 194 5.30 -20.96 1.29
N GLY A 195 6.46 -21.44 1.75
CA GLY A 195 6.59 -22.73 2.43
C GLY A 195 5.73 -22.80 3.68
N TYR A 196 5.81 -21.78 4.55
CA TYR A 196 5.00 -21.67 5.75
C TYR A 196 3.49 -21.72 5.44
N LEU A 197 3.04 -20.93 4.48
CA LEU A 197 1.63 -20.87 4.08
C LEU A 197 1.15 -22.20 3.46
N LYS A 198 2.01 -22.93 2.74
CA LYS A 198 1.68 -24.25 2.18
C LYS A 198 1.40 -25.25 3.29
N ASP A 199 2.24 -25.27 4.32
CA ASP A 199 2.04 -26.16 5.47
C ASP A 199 0.78 -25.79 6.25
N LEU A 200 0.54 -24.49 6.46
CA LEU A 200 -0.68 -24.02 7.12
C LEU A 200 -1.94 -24.34 6.30
N ALA A 201 -1.92 -24.15 4.98
CA ALA A 201 -3.04 -24.46 4.09
C ALA A 201 -3.37 -25.96 4.10
N ARG A 202 -2.36 -26.83 4.13
CA ARG A 202 -2.54 -28.29 4.28
C ARG A 202 -3.15 -28.65 5.63
N GLU A 203 -2.71 -28.00 6.70
CA GLU A 203 -3.32 -28.19 8.01
C GLU A 203 -4.81 -27.78 7.99
N ARG A 204 -5.13 -26.61 7.43
CA ARG A 204 -6.52 -26.11 7.33
C ARG A 204 -7.39 -26.93 6.38
N ALA A 205 -6.84 -27.53 5.34
CA ALA A 205 -7.57 -28.47 4.50
C ALA A 205 -7.99 -29.73 5.28
N ALA A 206 -7.15 -30.21 6.21
CA ALA A 206 -7.46 -31.37 7.06
C ALA A 206 -8.34 -31.00 8.27
N ARG A 207 -8.16 -29.79 8.81
CA ARG A 207 -8.87 -29.27 9.99
C ARG A 207 -9.24 -27.80 9.76
N PRO A 208 -10.35 -27.52 9.06
CA PRO A 208 -10.75 -26.15 8.75
C PRO A 208 -11.04 -25.35 10.02
N GLY A 209 -10.57 -24.10 10.03
CA GLY A 209 -10.90 -23.08 11.02
C GLY A 209 -11.83 -22.01 10.45
N ASP A 210 -12.13 -21.00 11.27
CA ASP A 210 -12.90 -19.82 10.87
C ASP A 210 -11.95 -18.70 10.35
N ASP A 211 -11.04 -19.05 9.45
CA ASP A 211 -10.02 -18.15 8.91
C ASP A 211 -10.00 -18.13 7.37
N LEU A 212 -9.33 -17.12 6.80
CA LEU A 212 -9.30 -16.90 5.37
C LEU A 212 -8.57 -18.03 4.62
N ILE A 213 -7.51 -18.60 5.19
CA ILE A 213 -6.81 -19.73 4.56
C ILE A 213 -7.73 -20.94 4.46
N SER A 214 -8.51 -21.24 5.50
CA SER A 214 -9.53 -22.29 5.48
C SER A 214 -10.60 -22.03 4.41
N ALA A 215 -11.07 -20.78 4.31
CA ALA A 215 -12.05 -20.38 3.32
C ALA A 215 -11.52 -20.50 1.88
N LEU A 216 -10.25 -20.14 1.64
CA LEU A 216 -9.61 -20.25 0.33
C LEU A 216 -9.26 -21.70 -0.03
N ALA A 217 -8.81 -22.50 0.94
CA ALA A 217 -8.47 -23.92 0.75
C ALA A 217 -9.70 -24.77 0.37
N ALA A 218 -10.90 -24.32 0.72
CA ALA A 218 -12.16 -24.96 0.33
C ALA A 218 -12.63 -24.63 -1.10
N ILE A 219 -11.91 -23.78 -1.85
CA ILE A 219 -12.28 -23.38 -3.21
C ILE A 219 -11.54 -24.28 -4.22
N ASP A 220 -12.24 -25.25 -4.80
CA ASP A 220 -11.68 -26.18 -5.79
C ASP A 220 -11.13 -25.48 -7.04
N GLU A 221 -11.61 -24.27 -7.37
CA GLU A 221 -11.14 -23.50 -8.52
C GLU A 221 -9.84 -22.72 -8.28
N LEU A 222 -9.25 -22.76 -7.07
CA LEU A 222 -7.92 -22.17 -6.79
C LEU A 222 -6.84 -23.25 -6.81
N THR A 223 -5.72 -22.95 -7.48
CA THR A 223 -4.51 -23.78 -7.35
C THR A 223 -3.83 -23.52 -6.00
N GLU A 224 -2.95 -24.43 -5.56
CA GLU A 224 -2.13 -24.21 -4.35
C GLU A 224 -1.33 -22.89 -4.50
N ASP A 225 -0.64 -22.68 -5.62
CA ASP A 225 0.12 -21.44 -5.84
C ASP A 225 -0.77 -20.18 -5.85
N GLU A 226 -1.99 -20.23 -6.39
CA GLU A 226 -2.92 -19.08 -6.37
C GLU A 226 -3.43 -18.76 -4.96
N LEU A 227 -3.70 -19.78 -4.14
CA LEU A 227 -4.05 -19.60 -2.73
C LEU A 227 -2.90 -18.93 -1.98
N ILE A 228 -1.69 -19.46 -2.16
CA ILE A 228 -0.49 -18.97 -1.47
C ILE A 228 -0.14 -17.56 -1.93
N GLY A 229 -0.08 -17.31 -3.24
CA GLY A 229 0.15 -15.98 -3.81
C GLY A 229 -0.89 -14.96 -3.38
N THR A 230 -2.16 -15.37 -3.24
CA THR A 230 -3.20 -14.52 -2.65
C THR A 230 -2.91 -14.17 -1.19
N CYS A 231 -2.54 -15.15 -0.35
CA CYS A 231 -2.24 -14.91 1.06
C CYS A 231 -1.00 -14.02 1.24
N VAL A 232 0.04 -14.24 0.43
CA VAL A 232 1.25 -13.39 0.42
C VAL A 232 0.90 -11.95 0.02
N LEU A 233 0.11 -11.77 -1.04
CA LEU A 233 -0.38 -10.44 -1.43
C LEU A 233 -1.16 -9.76 -0.31
N LEU A 234 -2.11 -10.47 0.31
CA LEU A 234 -2.95 -9.90 1.36
C LEU A 234 -2.14 -9.53 2.61
N LEU A 235 -1.11 -10.32 2.96
CA LEU A 235 -0.19 -9.94 4.02
C LEU A 235 0.54 -8.65 3.63
N ASN A 236 1.30 -8.66 2.53
CA ASN A 236 2.21 -7.57 2.17
C ASN A 236 1.47 -6.25 1.91
N ALA A 237 0.39 -6.30 1.13
CA ALA A 237 -0.41 -5.12 0.83
C ALA A 237 -1.33 -4.71 2.00
N GLY A 238 -1.54 -5.60 2.98
CA GLY A 238 -2.52 -5.41 4.05
C GLY A 238 -2.03 -4.58 5.25
N HIS A 239 -0.72 -4.42 5.45
CA HIS A 239 -0.22 -3.65 6.60
C HIS A 239 0.65 -2.44 6.24
N GLU A 240 1.64 -2.56 5.37
CA GLU A 240 2.61 -1.47 5.10
C GLU A 240 1.92 -0.13 4.79
N ALA A 241 0.89 -0.16 3.94
CA ALA A 241 0.13 1.05 3.62
C ALA A 241 -0.55 1.67 4.85
N THR A 242 -1.21 0.88 5.70
CA THR A 242 -1.87 1.37 6.93
C THR A 242 -0.86 1.91 7.94
N VAL A 243 0.30 1.24 8.10
CA VAL A 243 1.41 1.72 8.95
C VAL A 243 1.81 3.13 8.52
N ASN A 244 2.07 3.29 7.22
CA ASN A 244 2.58 4.53 6.67
C ASN A 244 1.52 5.64 6.69
N VAL A 245 0.24 5.35 6.45
CA VAL A 245 -0.83 6.36 6.64
C VAL A 245 -0.92 6.81 8.09
N THR A 246 -0.76 5.89 9.05
CA THR A 246 -0.80 6.24 10.47
C THR A 246 0.36 7.16 10.84
N GLY A 247 1.59 6.79 10.49
CA GLY A 247 2.78 7.62 10.73
C GLY A 247 2.73 8.97 10.02
N ASN A 248 2.56 8.96 8.70
CA ASN A 248 2.53 10.16 7.88
C ASN A 248 1.35 11.07 8.26
N GLY A 249 0.22 10.48 8.65
CA GLY A 249 -0.98 11.20 9.06
C GLY A 249 -0.77 11.98 10.36
N TRP A 250 -0.23 11.34 11.39
CA TRP A 250 0.11 12.04 12.65
C TRP A 250 1.18 13.11 12.43
N TRP A 251 2.23 12.81 11.66
CA TRP A 251 3.22 13.81 11.27
C TRP A 251 2.57 15.02 10.56
N SER A 252 1.66 14.77 9.62
CA SER A 252 0.93 15.82 8.91
C SER A 252 0.08 16.68 9.85
N LEU A 253 -0.58 16.08 10.83
CA LEU A 253 -1.34 16.80 11.85
C LEU A 253 -0.44 17.67 12.75
N PHE A 254 0.73 17.17 13.17
CA PHE A 254 1.68 17.97 13.96
C PHE A 254 2.25 19.17 13.19
N ARG A 255 2.42 19.04 11.87
CA ARG A 255 2.81 20.16 10.99
C ARG A 255 1.67 21.15 10.71
N ASN A 256 0.42 20.77 11.01
CA ASN A 256 -0.77 21.58 10.78
C ASN A 256 -1.58 21.68 12.09
N PRO A 257 -1.06 22.35 13.12
CA PRO A 257 -1.64 22.31 14.47
C PRO A 257 -3.08 22.84 14.54
N ALA A 258 -3.47 23.78 13.66
CA ALA A 258 -4.85 24.26 13.57
C ALA A 258 -5.83 23.14 13.18
N GLU A 259 -5.44 22.26 12.26
CA GLU A 259 -6.24 21.11 11.83
C GLU A 259 -6.29 20.03 12.91
N LEU A 260 -5.18 19.81 13.63
CA LEU A 260 -5.17 18.91 14.79
C LEU A 260 -6.10 19.41 15.90
N VAL A 261 -6.14 20.72 16.16
CA VAL A 261 -7.09 21.32 17.12
C VAL A 261 -8.53 21.11 16.66
N ARG A 262 -8.85 21.40 15.38
CA ARG A 262 -10.19 21.15 14.82
C ARG A 262 -10.62 19.70 14.99
N LEU A 263 -9.73 18.74 14.71
CA LEU A 263 -10.00 17.31 14.87
C LEU A 263 -10.15 16.87 16.34
N ARG A 264 -9.46 17.56 17.26
CA ARG A 264 -9.61 17.37 18.72
C ARG A 264 -10.95 17.88 19.23
N GLU A 265 -11.41 19.00 18.70
CA GLU A 265 -12.67 19.65 19.12
C GLU A 265 -13.91 18.97 18.50
N ASP A 266 -13.82 18.45 17.27
CA ASP A 266 -14.91 17.78 16.58
C ASP A 266 -14.50 16.39 16.05
N ARG A 267 -14.88 15.34 16.81
CA ARG A 267 -14.69 13.93 16.42
C ARG A 267 -15.50 13.52 15.19
N GLY A 268 -16.54 14.28 14.83
CA GLY A 268 -17.32 14.06 13.61
C GLY A 268 -16.48 14.22 12.34
N LEU A 269 -15.34 14.91 12.42
CA LEU A 269 -14.40 15.11 11.31
C LEU A 269 -13.47 13.90 11.09
N LEU A 270 -13.44 12.92 11.98
CA LEU A 270 -12.48 11.82 11.88
C LEU A 270 -12.57 11.02 10.56
N PRO A 271 -13.76 10.67 10.04
CA PRO A 271 -13.86 10.00 8.75
C PRO A 271 -13.31 10.83 7.59
N THR A 272 -13.62 12.13 7.51
CA THR A 272 -13.07 12.99 6.45
C THR A 272 -11.58 13.24 6.64
N ALA A 273 -11.11 13.30 7.88
CA ALA A 273 -9.69 13.43 8.20
C ALA A 273 -8.90 12.24 7.67
N ILE A 274 -9.38 11.01 7.85
CA ILE A 274 -8.69 9.81 7.33
C ILE A 274 -8.54 9.86 5.81
N GLU A 275 -9.60 10.20 5.06
CA GLU A 275 -9.51 10.36 3.60
C GLU A 275 -8.56 11.51 3.23
N GLU A 276 -8.60 12.63 3.95
CA GLU A 276 -7.70 13.76 3.71
C GLU A 276 -6.24 13.40 3.98
N LEU A 277 -5.92 12.67 5.04
CA LEU A 277 -4.54 12.28 5.36
C LEU A 277 -3.98 11.32 4.30
N MET A 278 -4.81 10.40 3.78
CA MET A 278 -4.41 9.53 2.66
C MET A 278 -4.20 10.28 1.35
N ARG A 279 -5.00 11.33 1.08
CA ARG A 279 -4.81 12.23 -0.06
C ARG A 279 -3.53 13.04 0.12
N TRP A 280 -3.42 13.72 1.27
CA TRP A 280 -2.37 14.67 1.59
C TRP A 280 -0.99 14.02 1.55
N ASP A 281 -0.79 12.94 2.29
CA ASP A 281 0.48 12.22 2.33
C ASP A 281 0.31 10.75 1.95
N THR A 282 0.15 10.53 0.64
CA THR A 282 -0.13 9.22 0.07
C THR A 282 0.98 8.21 0.40
N PRO A 283 0.67 7.07 1.04
CA PRO A 283 1.68 6.09 1.45
C PRO A 283 2.34 5.40 0.25
N LEU A 284 1.60 5.21 -0.84
CA LEU A 284 2.09 4.67 -2.11
C LEU A 284 2.26 5.83 -3.09
N GLN A 285 3.48 6.30 -3.30
CA GLN A 285 3.75 7.50 -4.10
C GLN A 285 3.59 7.26 -5.60
N MET A 286 3.86 6.03 -6.03
CA MET A 286 3.93 5.65 -7.43
C MET A 286 3.40 4.23 -7.63
N PHE A 287 2.77 3.97 -8.77
CA PHE A 287 2.37 2.63 -9.17
C PHE A 287 2.63 2.38 -10.65
N GLU A 288 3.22 1.25 -10.99
CA GLU A 288 3.70 0.96 -12.34
C GLU A 288 2.67 0.21 -13.20
N ARG A 289 2.71 0.44 -14.50
CA ARG A 289 1.99 -0.33 -15.52
C ARG A 289 2.86 -0.56 -16.74
N TRP A 290 2.71 -1.73 -17.33
CA TRP A 290 3.16 -2.03 -18.68
C TRP A 290 2.19 -1.46 -19.71
N VAL A 291 2.74 -0.86 -20.76
CA VAL A 291 1.99 -0.40 -21.94
C VAL A 291 1.89 -1.56 -22.94
N LEU A 292 0.69 -2.11 -23.10
CA LEU A 292 0.42 -3.30 -23.90
C LEU A 292 0.10 -2.97 -25.37
N GLU A 293 -0.33 -1.74 -25.63
CA GLU A 293 -0.60 -1.19 -26.97
C GLU A 293 -0.13 0.26 -26.99
N ASP A 294 0.23 0.81 -28.15
CA ASP A 294 0.60 2.22 -28.27
C ASP A 294 -0.54 3.12 -27.75
N ILE A 295 -0.19 4.07 -26.90
CA ILE A 295 -1.13 5.02 -26.28
C ILE A 295 -0.65 6.46 -26.50
N GLU A 296 -1.56 7.40 -26.33
CA GLU A 296 -1.27 8.82 -26.27
C GLU A 296 -1.76 9.36 -24.93
N VAL A 297 -0.92 10.12 -24.22
CA VAL A 297 -1.25 10.77 -22.95
C VAL A 297 -0.79 12.21 -23.01
N GLY A 298 -1.69 13.16 -22.80
CA GLY A 298 -1.35 14.59 -22.84
C GLY A 298 -0.68 15.05 -24.16
N GLY A 299 -1.00 14.41 -25.30
CA GLY A 299 -0.37 14.70 -26.60
C GLY A 299 1.00 14.04 -26.81
N VAL A 300 1.44 13.17 -25.90
CA VAL A 300 2.70 12.43 -25.99
C VAL A 300 2.41 10.97 -26.33
N GLU A 301 3.00 10.49 -27.42
CA GLU A 301 2.95 9.08 -27.80
C GLU A 301 3.84 8.25 -26.87
N ILE A 302 3.27 7.20 -26.29
CA ILE A 302 3.96 6.24 -25.43
C ILE A 302 3.86 4.86 -26.11
N PRO A 303 4.99 4.28 -26.56
CA PRO A 303 4.97 3.04 -27.33
C PRO A 303 4.71 1.82 -26.44
N ARG A 304 4.14 0.77 -27.04
CA ARG A 304 4.07 -0.58 -26.46
C ARG A 304 5.44 -1.06 -25.98
N GLY A 305 5.46 -1.80 -24.87
CA GLY A 305 6.67 -2.45 -24.33
C GLY A 305 7.45 -1.61 -23.31
N VAL A 306 7.00 -0.39 -23.05
CA VAL A 306 7.55 0.47 -21.99
C VAL A 306 6.67 0.43 -20.74
N GLU A 307 7.20 0.98 -19.66
CA GLU A 307 6.47 1.15 -18.40
C GLU A 307 6.11 2.61 -18.19
N VAL A 308 4.94 2.83 -17.57
CA VAL A 308 4.53 4.12 -17.04
C VAL A 308 4.54 4.06 -15.51
N ALA A 309 5.06 5.13 -14.92
CA ALA A 309 5.07 5.38 -13.49
C ALA A 309 3.92 6.36 -13.17
N LEU A 310 2.85 5.84 -12.59
CA LEU A 310 1.68 6.63 -12.23
C LEU A 310 1.89 7.26 -10.85
N LEU A 311 2.14 8.57 -10.79
CA LEU A 311 2.52 9.27 -9.56
C LEU A 311 1.28 9.63 -8.72
N PHE A 312 0.83 8.70 -7.87
CA PHE A 312 -0.34 8.88 -7.00
C PHE A 312 -0.16 10.07 -6.05
N GLY A 313 1.03 10.23 -5.47
CA GLY A 313 1.34 11.35 -4.58
C GLY A 313 1.24 12.71 -5.28
N SER A 314 1.56 12.77 -6.58
CA SER A 314 1.37 13.97 -7.40
C SER A 314 -0.09 14.21 -7.74
N ALA A 315 -0.77 13.16 -8.22
CA ALA A 315 -2.18 13.22 -8.61
C ALA A 315 -3.09 13.65 -7.45
N ASN A 316 -2.82 13.20 -6.22
CA ASN A 316 -3.58 13.60 -5.04
C ASN A 316 -3.32 15.06 -4.58
N ARG A 317 -2.39 15.77 -5.23
CA ARG A 317 -2.10 17.19 -5.04
C ARG A 317 -2.42 18.04 -6.28
N ASP A 318 -3.20 17.51 -7.22
CA ASP A 318 -3.50 18.21 -8.46
C ASP A 318 -4.51 19.36 -8.27
N PRO A 319 -4.14 20.63 -8.53
CA PRO A 319 -5.06 21.76 -8.41
C PRO A 319 -6.19 21.76 -9.46
N GLU A 320 -6.12 20.93 -10.51
CA GLU A 320 -7.24 20.78 -11.45
C GLU A 320 -8.40 19.95 -10.84
N VAL A 321 -8.16 19.25 -9.73
CA VAL A 321 -9.14 18.37 -9.07
C VAL A 321 -9.44 18.78 -7.62
N PHE A 322 -8.44 19.23 -6.87
CA PHE A 322 -8.61 19.60 -5.47
C PHE A 322 -8.40 21.10 -5.28
N ASP A 323 -9.39 21.77 -4.69
CA ASP A 323 -9.23 23.16 -4.23
C ASP A 323 -8.17 23.24 -3.13
N ASP A 324 -7.23 24.19 -3.26
CA ASP A 324 -6.08 24.36 -2.35
C ASP A 324 -5.40 23.01 -2.00
N PRO A 325 -4.83 22.28 -2.99
CA PRO A 325 -4.37 20.90 -2.79
C PRO A 325 -3.25 20.77 -1.77
N ASP A 326 -2.48 21.85 -1.58
CA ASP A 326 -1.36 22.00 -0.65
C ASP A 326 -1.78 22.69 0.67
N ARG A 327 -3.07 22.68 1.00
CA ARG A 327 -3.57 22.87 2.38
C ARG A 327 -4.18 21.57 2.90
N LEU A 328 -3.77 21.15 4.10
CA LEU A 328 -4.45 20.08 4.82
C LEU A 328 -5.79 20.61 5.34
N ASP A 329 -6.89 19.94 5.01
CA ASP A 329 -8.22 20.25 5.55
C ASP A 329 -8.94 18.96 6.01
N VAL A 330 -8.95 18.70 7.32
CA VAL A 330 -9.53 17.47 7.88
C VAL A 330 -11.04 17.36 7.66
N GLY A 331 -11.69 18.45 7.23
CA GLY A 331 -13.11 18.50 6.86
C GLY A 331 -13.37 18.45 5.35
N ARG A 332 -12.37 18.19 4.50
CA ARG A 332 -12.53 18.15 3.04
C ARG A 332 -13.61 17.12 2.64
N ALA A 333 -14.72 17.61 2.11
CA ALA A 333 -15.86 16.78 1.74
C ALA A 333 -15.73 16.15 0.34
N ASP A 334 -15.31 16.93 -0.66
CA ASP A 334 -15.03 16.42 -2.00
C ASP A 334 -13.56 16.01 -2.09
N ASN A 335 -13.31 14.70 -2.01
CA ASN A 335 -11.98 14.14 -1.92
C ASN A 335 -11.83 12.89 -2.81
N PRO A 336 -11.86 13.04 -4.16
CA PRO A 336 -11.70 11.93 -5.10
C PRO A 336 -10.22 11.49 -5.23
N HIS A 337 -9.56 11.25 -4.10
CA HIS A 337 -8.18 10.78 -4.06
C HIS A 337 -8.06 9.35 -4.63
N ILE A 338 -6.89 9.04 -5.18
CA ILE A 338 -6.59 7.76 -5.82
C ILE A 338 -5.60 6.93 -5.00
N SER A 339 -5.49 7.17 -3.70
CA SER A 339 -4.57 6.43 -2.81
C SER A 339 -4.86 4.93 -2.76
N PHE A 340 -6.09 4.52 -3.10
CA PHE A 340 -6.51 3.12 -3.24
C PHE A 340 -6.43 2.58 -4.69
N GLY A 341 -5.82 3.35 -5.60
CA GLY A 341 -5.83 3.09 -7.03
C GLY A 341 -7.24 3.19 -7.64
N ALA A 342 -7.41 2.61 -8.82
CA ALA A 342 -8.68 2.58 -9.53
C ALA A 342 -8.75 1.43 -10.54
N GLY A 343 -9.90 1.31 -11.22
CA GLY A 343 -10.13 0.28 -12.23
C GLY A 343 -10.23 -1.11 -11.62
N ILE A 344 -9.79 -2.11 -12.38
CA ILE A 344 -9.92 -3.52 -11.97
C ILE A 344 -9.07 -3.85 -10.74
N HIS A 345 -7.98 -3.11 -10.51
CA HIS A 345 -7.07 -3.29 -9.37
C HIS A 345 -7.37 -2.34 -8.20
N PHE A 346 -8.57 -1.73 -8.14
CA PHE A 346 -8.96 -0.96 -6.96
C PHE A 346 -8.73 -1.78 -5.67
N CYS A 347 -8.14 -1.14 -4.66
CA CYS A 347 -7.68 -1.81 -3.44
C CYS A 347 -8.80 -2.66 -2.81
N LEU A 348 -8.54 -3.96 -2.62
CA LEU A 348 -9.48 -4.87 -1.95
C LEU A 348 -9.63 -4.52 -0.47
N GLY A 349 -8.52 -4.17 0.18
CA GLY A 349 -8.44 -3.89 1.61
C GLY A 349 -8.95 -2.50 2.02
N ALA A 350 -9.40 -1.66 1.08
CA ALA A 350 -9.77 -0.27 1.35
C ALA A 350 -10.79 -0.10 2.50
N PRO A 351 -11.83 -0.96 2.65
CA PRO A 351 -12.73 -0.86 3.80
C PRO A 351 -12.05 -1.23 5.12
N LEU A 352 -11.18 -2.24 5.13
CA LEU A 352 -10.48 -2.66 6.36
C LEU A 352 -9.45 -1.62 6.80
N ALA A 353 -8.67 -1.08 5.87
CA ALA A 353 -7.71 0.00 6.15
C ALA A 353 -8.41 1.22 6.79
N ARG A 354 -9.59 1.60 6.29
CA ARG A 354 -10.39 2.68 6.91
C ARG A 354 -10.80 2.34 8.34
N ILE A 355 -11.21 1.10 8.61
CA ILE A 355 -11.54 0.66 9.97
C ILE A 355 -10.32 0.80 10.88
N GLU A 356 -9.17 0.26 10.48
CA GLU A 356 -7.93 0.31 11.26
C GLU A 356 -7.52 1.75 11.58
N LEU A 357 -7.57 2.63 10.57
CA LEU A 357 -7.23 4.04 10.73
C LEU A 357 -8.23 4.80 11.61
N LEU A 358 -9.53 4.56 11.45
CA LEU A 358 -10.56 5.17 12.29
C LEU A 358 -10.40 4.77 13.76
N GLU A 359 -10.18 3.48 14.01
CA GLU A 359 -10.07 2.95 15.38
C GLU A 359 -8.74 3.36 16.03
N SER A 360 -7.62 3.41 15.28
CA SER A 360 -6.32 3.83 15.82
C SER A 360 -6.24 5.33 16.09
N PHE A 361 -6.64 6.18 15.14
CA PHE A 361 -6.64 7.63 15.34
C PHE A 361 -7.66 8.02 16.42
N GLY A 362 -8.87 7.45 16.38
CA GLY A 362 -9.89 7.71 17.39
C GLY A 362 -9.41 7.39 18.80
N ALA A 363 -8.82 6.21 19.00
CA ALA A 363 -8.32 5.80 20.29
C ALA A 363 -7.14 6.66 20.80
N LEU A 364 -6.19 7.06 19.94
CA LEU A 364 -5.10 7.97 20.31
C LEU A 364 -5.63 9.34 20.71
N LEU A 365 -6.57 9.85 19.92
CA LEU A 365 -7.19 11.14 20.17
C LEU A 365 -7.97 11.16 21.50
N ASP A 366 -8.62 10.04 21.88
CA ASP A 366 -9.40 9.94 23.11
C ASP A 366 -8.54 9.67 24.35
N ARG A 367 -7.50 8.83 24.24
CA ARG A 367 -6.66 8.40 25.37
C ARG A 367 -5.43 9.29 25.58
N ALA A 368 -4.92 9.90 24.51
CA ALA A 368 -3.79 10.81 24.52
C ALA A 368 -4.17 12.17 23.89
N PRO A 369 -5.14 12.92 24.45
CA PRO A 369 -5.60 14.18 23.87
C PRO A 369 -4.51 15.27 23.84
N LYS A 370 -3.44 15.11 24.62
CA LYS A 370 -2.27 15.99 24.69
C LYS A 370 -1.03 15.43 24.00
N LEU A 371 -1.19 14.41 23.15
CA LEU A 371 -0.09 13.82 22.39
C LEU A 371 0.71 14.90 21.66
N GLU A 372 2.03 14.91 21.86
CA GLU A 372 2.97 15.88 21.32
C GLU A 372 4.16 15.19 20.65
N LEU A 373 4.71 15.84 19.63
CA LEU A 373 5.90 15.38 18.91
C LEU A 373 7.16 15.65 19.75
N VAL A 374 7.97 14.62 19.98
CA VAL A 374 9.24 14.75 20.74
C VAL A 374 10.37 15.31 19.88
N ARG A 375 10.47 14.83 18.63
CA ARG A 375 11.46 15.25 17.63
C ARG A 375 10.93 15.05 16.23
N GLU A 376 11.56 15.70 15.25
CA GLU A 376 11.26 15.41 13.84
C GLU A 376 11.53 13.93 13.53
N PRO A 377 10.65 13.29 12.72
CA PRO A 377 10.77 11.87 12.42
C PRO A 377 11.89 11.58 11.44
N VAL A 378 12.31 10.32 11.40
CA VAL A 378 13.23 9.79 10.39
C VAL A 378 12.42 9.12 9.29
N TRP A 379 12.72 9.41 8.02
CA TRP A 379 12.07 8.78 6.87
C TRP A 379 12.77 7.48 6.49
N LYS A 380 11.99 6.47 6.10
CA LYS A 380 12.54 5.30 5.40
C LYS A 380 13.16 5.77 4.06
N PRO A 381 14.19 5.10 3.55
CA PRO A 381 14.83 5.46 2.28
C PRO A 381 13.98 5.11 1.05
N GLY A 382 12.95 4.27 1.18
CA GLY A 382 12.06 3.87 0.10
C GLY A 382 11.16 5.01 -0.38
N TYR A 383 11.01 5.13 -1.69
CA TYR A 383 10.19 6.17 -2.33
C TYR A 383 8.81 5.64 -2.71
N VAL A 384 8.74 4.41 -3.22
CA VAL A 384 7.49 3.86 -3.75
C VAL A 384 6.48 3.69 -2.62
N ILE A 385 6.91 3.03 -1.55
CA ILE A 385 6.16 2.92 -0.29
C ILE A 385 6.80 3.88 0.73
N ARG A 386 6.28 5.10 0.76
CA ARG A 386 6.84 6.20 1.54
C ARG A 386 6.26 6.24 2.94
N GLY A 387 7.15 6.16 3.94
CA GLY A 387 6.76 6.20 5.33
C GLY A 387 7.89 6.56 6.28
N LEU A 388 7.53 6.72 7.54
CA LEU A 388 8.46 7.01 8.63
C LEU A 388 9.11 5.71 9.14
N GLU A 389 10.39 5.81 9.48
CA GLU A 389 11.10 4.77 10.23
C GLU A 389 10.68 4.79 11.70
N SER A 390 10.53 5.98 12.29
CA SER A 390 10.06 6.19 13.66
C SER A 390 9.34 7.52 13.81
N LEU A 391 8.42 7.60 14.77
CA LEU A 391 7.72 8.82 15.15
C LEU A 391 7.58 8.87 16.68
N ASP A 392 8.52 9.55 17.34
CA ASP A 392 8.57 9.62 18.81
C ASP A 392 7.62 10.67 19.37
N LEU A 393 6.69 10.22 20.22
CA LEU A 393 5.64 11.05 20.81
C LEU A 393 5.64 10.94 22.34
N ALA A 394 5.13 11.98 23.00
CA ALA A 394 4.92 12.03 24.44
C ALA A 394 3.45 12.34 24.76
N VAL A 395 2.93 11.78 25.86
CA VAL A 395 1.52 11.89 26.30
C VAL A 395 1.33 12.84 27.47
#